data_AF-A0A8R7U1E5-F1
#
_entry.id   AF-A0A8R7U1E5-F1
#
_cell.length_a   1.000
_cell.length_b   1.000
_cell.length_c   1.000
_cell.angle_alpha   90.00
_cell.angle_beta   90.00
_cell.angle_gamma   90.00
#
_symmetry.space_group_name_H-M   'P 1'
#
loop_
_entity.id
_entity.type
_entity.pdbx_description
1 polymer ?
#
loop_
_entity_poly.entity_id
_entity_poly.type
_entity_poly.pdbx_seq_one_letter_code
_entity_poly.pdbx_strand_id
1 'polypeptide(L)'
;IFELCGKLAVVSEANAAPKGYKACCFKVFELEDTPGRNIWAEVTTLGEHALFLGPQSSKLVHASTAGRHGRLEENRIYYHM
;
A
#
# COMPACT_ATOMS: atom_id res chain seq x y z
N ILE A 1 8.58 -3.52 -2.02
CA ILE A 1 8.30 -3.15 -3.42
C ILE A 1 7.30 -4.19 -3.93
N PHE A 2 6.24 -3.76 -4.61
CA PHE A 2 5.16 -4.62 -5.10
C PHE A 2 4.61 -4.09 -6.42
N GLU A 3 3.79 -4.87 -7.09
CA GLU A 3 3.07 -4.44 -8.30
C GLU A 3 1.68 -3.92 -7.90
N LEU A 4 1.28 -2.79 -8.49
CA LEU A 4 -0.04 -2.17 -8.33
C LEU A 4 -0.57 -1.80 -9.72
N CYS A 5 -1.64 -2.47 -10.15
CA CYS A 5 -2.30 -2.22 -11.45
C CYS A 5 -1.32 -2.22 -12.64
N GLY A 6 -0.37 -3.16 -12.67
CA GLY A 6 0.65 -3.27 -13.72
C GLY A 6 1.85 -2.33 -13.57
N LYS A 7 1.91 -1.52 -12.51
CA LYS A 7 3.03 -0.60 -12.24
C LYS A 7 3.85 -1.02 -11.04
N LEU A 8 5.13 -0.64 -11.04
CA LEU A 8 6.00 -0.81 -9.87
C LEU A 8 5.59 0.17 -8.78
N ALA A 9 5.39 -0.32 -7.55
CA ALA A 9 5.02 0.48 -6.41
C ALA A 9 5.90 0.21 -5.18
N VAL A 10 6.07 1.23 -4.35
CA VAL A 10 6.82 1.18 -3.10
C VAL A 10 5.99 1.76 -1.97
N VAL A 11 6.28 1.31 -0.75
CA VAL A 11 5.70 1.86 0.47
C VAL A 11 6.81 2.50 1.29
N SER A 12 6.50 3.61 1.93
CA SER A 12 7.39 4.32 2.84
C SER A 12 6.66 4.62 4.14
N GLU A 13 7.35 4.50 5.27
CA GLU A 13 6.83 4.95 6.56
C GLU A 13 6.85 6.48 6.61
N ALA A 14 5.72 7.08 6.96
CA ALA A 14 5.58 8.50 7.16
C ALA A 14 5.83 8.81 8.65
N ASN A 15 6.83 9.65 8.91
CA ASN A 15 7.27 10.06 10.26
C ASN A 15 6.24 10.91 11.05
N ALA A 16 5.00 11.03 10.58
CA ALA A 16 4.01 11.99 11.06
C ALA A 16 2.88 11.36 11.89
N ALA A 17 3.14 10.28 12.63
CA ALA A 17 2.18 9.84 13.63
C ALA A 17 1.94 10.98 14.64
N PRO A 18 0.70 11.43 14.87
CA PRO A 18 0.40 12.42 15.90
C PRO A 18 0.93 11.93 17.25
N LYS A 19 1.65 12.81 17.98
CA LYS A 19 2.19 12.49 19.32
C LYS A 19 1.09 11.85 20.18
N GLY A 20 1.25 10.57 20.51
CA GLY A 20 0.32 9.82 21.37
C GLY A 20 -0.30 8.57 20.74
N TYR A 21 -0.26 8.42 19.41
CA TYR A 21 -0.70 7.20 18.73
C TYR A 21 0.50 6.38 18.24
N LYS A 22 0.57 5.10 18.61
CA LYS A 22 1.51 4.11 18.04
C LYS A 22 1.11 3.68 16.60
N ALA A 23 0.41 4.53 15.87
CA ALA A 23 -0.04 4.20 14.52
C ALA A 23 1.10 4.51 13.55
N CYS A 24 1.67 3.48 12.92
CA CYS A 24 2.55 3.69 11.77
C CYS A 24 1.71 4.29 10.64
N CYS A 25 2.13 5.45 10.12
CA CYS A 25 1.55 6.00 8.91
C CYS A 25 2.38 5.51 7.72
N PHE A 26 1.72 5.08 6.65
CA PHE A 26 2.40 4.63 5.44
C PHE A 26 1.94 5.46 4.25
N LYS A 27 2.87 5.76 3.34
CA LYS A 27 2.62 6.36 2.03
C LYS A 27 3.00 5.36 0.95
N VAL A 28 2.17 5.27 -0.09
CA VAL A 28 2.41 4.41 -1.26
C VAL A 28 2.77 5.29 -2.43
N PHE A 29 3.75 4.86 -3.22
CA PHE A 29 4.16 5.55 -4.43
C PHE A 29 4.20 4.58 -5.60
N GLU A 30 3.71 4.99 -6.77
CA GLU A 30 3.88 4.28 -8.02
C GLU A 30 4.95 4.94 -8.89
N LEU A 31 5.65 4.14 -9.68
CA LEU A 31 6.59 4.64 -10.67
C LEU A 31 5.81 5.13 -11.90
N GLU A 32 6.01 6.39 -12.26
CA GLU A 32 5.45 6.95 -13.48
C GLU A 32 6.16 6.40 -14.70
N ASP A 33 5.38 6.00 -15.71
CA ASP A 33 5.89 5.60 -17.02
C ASP A 33 6.22 6.84 -17.86
N THR A 34 7.29 7.54 -17.47
CA THR A 34 7.80 8.71 -18.19
C THR A 34 9.13 8.38 -18.88
N PRO A 35 9.19 8.42 -20.23
CA PRO A 35 10.41 8.10 -20.96
C PRO A 35 11.60 8.94 -20.50
N GLY A 36 12.67 8.27 -20.04
CA GLY A 36 13.91 8.93 -19.63
C GLY A 36 13.90 9.56 -18.23
N ARG A 37 12.86 9.33 -17.40
CA ARG A 37 12.81 9.78 -16.01
C ARG A 37 12.22 8.70 -15.10
N ASN A 38 12.73 8.62 -13.88
CA ASN A 38 12.18 7.76 -12.82
C ASN A 38 11.50 8.64 -11.78
N ILE A 39 10.23 8.97 -12.02
CA ILE A 39 9.42 9.82 -11.13
C ILE A 39 8.50 8.92 -10.30
N TRP A 40 8.44 9.16 -9.00
CA TRP A 40 7.54 8.47 -8.08
C TRP A 40 6.37 9.38 -7.73
N ALA A 41 5.14 8.92 -7.98
CA ALA A 41 3.92 9.64 -7.66
C ALA A 41 3.22 9.02 -6.45
N GLU A 42 2.80 9.84 -5.49
CA GLU A 42 2.04 9.36 -4.33
C GLU A 42 0.67 8.83 -4.78
N VAL A 43 0.35 7.62 -4.34
CA VAL A 43 -0.93 6.97 -4.58
C VAL A 43 -1.80 7.15 -3.35
N THR A 44 -2.99 7.70 -3.55
CA THR A 44 -3.95 7.97 -2.47
C THR A 44 -4.93 6.83 -2.22
N THR A 45 -5.00 5.84 -3.12
CA THR A 45 -5.90 4.69 -3.02
C THR A 45 -5.32 3.42 -3.64
N LEU A 46 -5.50 2.27 -2.99
CA LEU A 46 -5.18 0.94 -3.52
C LEU A 46 -6.35 0.32 -4.32
N GLY A 47 -7.48 1.05 -4.42
CA GLY A 47 -8.71 0.55 -5.04
C GLY A 47 -9.27 -0.66 -4.29
N GLU A 48 -9.65 -1.70 -5.04
CA GLU A 48 -10.20 -2.96 -4.51
C GLU A 48 -9.14 -3.88 -3.87
N HIS A 49 -7.95 -3.36 -3.55
CA HIS A 49 -6.87 -4.16 -3.00
C HIS A 49 -6.58 -3.78 -1.54
N ALA A 50 -6.01 -4.73 -0.81
CA ALA A 50 -5.33 -4.48 0.45
C ALA A 50 -3.85 -4.82 0.34
N LEU A 51 -3.03 -4.06 1.05
CA LEU A 51 -1.58 -4.23 1.10
C LEU A 51 -1.16 -4.82 2.45
N PHE A 52 -0.46 -5.94 2.41
CA PHE A 52 0.16 -6.56 3.57
C PHE A 52 1.65 -6.21 3.61
N LEU A 53 2.09 -5.67 4.74
CA LEU A 53 3.48 -5.30 5.00
C LEU A 53 4.02 -6.16 6.14
N GLY A 54 5.15 -6.82 5.88
CA GLY A 54 5.95 -7.48 6.90
C GLY A 54 7.41 -7.03 6.84
N PRO A 55 8.26 -7.48 7.77
CA PRO A 55 9.63 -7.00 7.91
C PRO A 55 10.50 -7.17 6.65
N GLN A 56 10.18 -8.18 5.83
CA GLN A 56 10.96 -8.54 4.64
C GLN A 56 10.14 -8.61 3.35
N SER A 57 8.82 -8.39 3.41
CA SER A 57 7.96 -8.57 2.25
C SER A 57 6.77 -7.63 2.23
N SER A 58 6.30 -7.33 1.02
CA SER A 58 5.05 -6.61 0.77
C SER A 58 4.22 -7.41 -0.22
N LYS A 59 2.92 -7.55 0.03
CA LYS A 59 2.01 -8.28 -0.85
C LYS A 59 0.70 -7.52 -1.02
N LEU A 60 0.35 -7.23 -2.26
CA LEU A 60 -0.95 -6.68 -2.63
C LEU A 60 -1.93 -7.83 -2.91
N VAL A 61 -3.15 -7.75 -2.38
CA VAL A 61 -4.17 -8.79 -2.51
C VAL A 61 -5.49 -8.14 -2.91
N HIS A 62 -6.20 -8.74 -3.87
CA HIS A 62 -7.55 -8.31 -4.22
C HIS A 62 -8.51 -8.59 -3.05
N ALA A 63 -9.11 -7.53 -2.51
CA ALA A 63 -10.09 -7.56 -1.44
C ALA A 63 -11.48 -7.78 -2.04
N SER A 64 -11.76 -9.04 -2.42
CA SER A 64 -13.07 -9.39 -2.96
C SER A 64 -14.18 -9.13 -1.94
N THR A 65 -15.24 -8.46 -2.38
CA THR A 65 -16.46 -8.19 -1.60
C THR A 65 -17.45 -9.36 -1.58
N ALA A 66 -17.18 -10.41 -2.36
CA ALA A 66 -18.07 -11.56 -2.56
C ALA A 66 -17.75 -12.72 -1.58
N GLY A 67 -18.00 -12.53 -0.29
CA GLY A 67 -17.85 -13.60 0.70
C GLY A 67 -18.30 -13.18 2.10
N ARG A 68 -19.24 -13.90 2.70
CA ARG A 68 -19.94 -13.47 3.93
C ARG A 68 -19.14 -13.60 5.25
N HIS A 69 -17.90 -14.10 5.24
CA HIS A 69 -17.10 -14.26 6.46
C HIS A 69 -15.62 -13.92 6.26
N GLY A 70 -15.04 -13.11 7.17
CA GLY A 70 -13.60 -12.79 7.20
C GLY A 70 -13.13 -11.75 6.18
N ARG A 71 -13.90 -10.68 5.95
CA ARG A 71 -13.70 -9.74 4.84
C ARG A 71 -12.42 -8.90 5.02
N LEU A 72 -11.55 -8.99 4.03
CA LEU A 72 -10.43 -8.06 3.83
C LEU A 72 -11.00 -6.69 3.44
N GLU A 73 -10.57 -5.63 4.10
CA GLU A 73 -11.00 -4.28 3.72
C GLU A 73 -10.23 -3.78 2.52
N GLU A 74 -10.95 -3.26 1.54
CA GLU A 74 -10.38 -2.55 0.39
C GLU A 74 -9.66 -1.28 0.84
N ASN A 75 -8.69 -0.84 0.04
CA ASN A 75 -7.91 0.36 0.31
C ASN A 75 -7.26 0.39 1.71
N ARG A 76 -6.89 -0.78 2.25
CA ARG A 76 -6.31 -0.90 3.59
C ARG A 76 -4.90 -1.45 3.58
N ILE A 77 -4.07 -0.92 4.48
CA ILE A 77 -2.72 -1.42 4.75
C ILE A 77 -2.74 -2.18 6.07
N TYR A 78 -2.36 -3.46 6.03
CA TYR A 78 -2.14 -4.31 7.18
C TYR A 78 -0.63 -4.44 7.38
N TYR A 79 -0.14 -4.15 8.58
CA TYR A 79 1.29 -4.21 8.88
C TYR A 79 1.55 -5.02 10.14
N HIS A 80 2.65 -5.77 10.13
CA HIS A 80 3.19 -6.48 11.29
C HIS A 80 4.71 -6.20 11.36
N MET A 81 5.18 -5.84 12.56
CA MET A 81 6.58 -5.54 12.86
C MET A 81 7.30 -6.78 13.37
#